data_AF-A0A2V8GYT3-F1
#
_entry.id   AF-A0A2V8GYT3-F1
#
_cell.length_a   1.000
_cell.length_b   1.000
_cell.length_c   1.000
_cell.angle_alpha   90.00
_cell.angle_beta   90.00
_cell.angle_gamma   90.00
#
_symmetry.space_group_name_H-M   'P 1'
#
loop_
_entity.id
_entity.type
_entity.pdbx_description
1 polymer ?
#
loop_
_entity_poly.entity_id
_entity_poly.type
_entity_poly.pdbx_seq_one_letter_code
_entity_poly.pdbx_strand_id
1 'polypeptide(L)'
;MRTKLSNTQSLLKAIVTTDYKEIDRAADALRSINEMEIVSWQTSPKCEYTRQAMLFMTAVDDLRDASKRHDIEGVGAAYSTLVTTCVHCHAFVRDARSVSLRLPPSPST
;
A
#
# COMPACT_ATOMS: atom_id res chain seq x y z
N MET A 1 4.96 -5.87 -5.69
CA MET A 1 4.43 -4.78 -6.55
C MET A 1 3.43 -5.16 -7.62
N ARG A 2 3.71 -6.10 -8.56
CA ARG A 2 2.76 -6.45 -9.62
C ARG A 2 1.37 -6.83 -9.09
N THR A 3 1.33 -7.64 -8.03
CA THR A 3 0.10 -8.05 -7.36
C THR A 3 -0.63 -6.88 -6.68
N LYS A 4 0.10 -5.94 -6.05
CA LYS A 4 -0.49 -4.72 -5.46
C LYS A 4 -1.15 -3.85 -6.53
N LEU A 5 -0.50 -3.66 -7.68
CA LEU A 5 -1.07 -2.93 -8.82
C LEU A 5 -2.34 -3.59 -9.34
N SER A 6 -2.32 -4.90 -9.58
CA SER A 6 -3.48 -5.64 -10.07
C SER A 6 -4.69 -5.49 -9.14
N ASN A 7 -4.52 -5.64 -7.83
CA ASN A 7 -5.62 -5.49 -6.88
C ASN A 7 -6.11 -4.03 -6.78
N THR A 8 -5.21 -3.05 -6.90
CA THR A 8 -5.59 -1.62 -6.91
C THR A 8 -6.38 -1.25 -8.17
N GLN A 9 -6.11 -1.89 -9.31
CA GLN A 9 -6.90 -1.75 -10.54
C GLN A 9 -8.26 -2.45 -10.42
N SER A 10 -8.30 -3.65 -9.83
CA SER A 10 -9.56 -4.35 -9.51
C SER A 10 -10.44 -3.53 -8.58
N LEU A 11 -9.86 -2.89 -7.56
CA LEU A 11 -10.57 -1.97 -6.68
C LEU A 11 -11.24 -0.85 -7.46
N LEU A 12 -10.51 -0.13 -8.33
CA LEU A 12 -11.10 0.95 -9.12
C LEU A 12 -12.28 0.44 -9.95
N LYS A 13 -12.11 -0.70 -10.64
CA LYS A 13 -13.18 -1.32 -11.42
C LYS A 13 -14.40 -1.60 -10.53
N ALA A 14 -14.20 -2.24 -9.39
CA ALA A 14 -15.26 -2.60 -8.48
C ALA A 14 -15.97 -1.36 -7.89
N ILE A 15 -15.22 -0.31 -7.58
CA ILE A 15 -15.75 0.98 -7.10
C ILE A 15 -16.67 1.61 -8.15
N VAL A 16 -16.21 1.75 -9.40
CA VAL A 16 -17.04 2.39 -10.44
C VAL A 16 -18.25 1.56 -10.83
N THR A 17 -18.26 0.26 -10.56
CA THR A 17 -19.41 -0.62 -10.77
C THR A 17 -20.21 -0.92 -9.50
N THR A 18 -19.84 -0.32 -8.35
CA THR A 18 -20.46 -0.57 -7.03
C THR A 18 -20.50 -2.07 -6.64
N ASP A 19 -19.44 -2.81 -6.96
CA ASP A 19 -19.30 -4.22 -6.60
C ASP A 19 -18.60 -4.37 -5.24
N TYR A 20 -19.38 -4.26 -4.15
CA TYR A 20 -18.87 -4.37 -2.78
C TYR A 20 -18.16 -5.70 -2.49
N LYS A 21 -18.58 -6.79 -3.15
CA LYS A 21 -17.95 -8.10 -2.97
C LYS A 21 -16.53 -8.12 -3.54
N GLU A 22 -16.34 -7.56 -4.74
CA GLU A 22 -15.00 -7.46 -5.33
C GLU A 22 -14.15 -6.40 -4.62
N ILE A 23 -14.76 -5.33 -4.08
CA ILE A 23 -14.10 -4.36 -3.20
C ILE A 23 -13.47 -5.08 -2.00
N ASP A 24 -14.26 -5.85 -1.25
CA ASP A 24 -13.80 -6.57 -0.07
C ASP A 24 -12.70 -7.59 -0.42
N ARG A 25 -12.90 -8.36 -1.50
CA ARG A 25 -11.94 -9.36 -1.96
C ARG A 25 -10.58 -8.75 -2.33
N ALA A 26 -10.59 -7.64 -3.07
CA ALA A 26 -9.36 -6.97 -3.48
C ALA A 26 -8.68 -6.28 -2.29
N ALA A 27 -9.44 -5.71 -1.36
CA ALA A 27 -8.93 -5.11 -0.13
C ALA A 27 -8.27 -6.16 0.79
N ASP A 28 -8.91 -7.31 1.00
CA ASP A 28 -8.34 -8.41 1.79
C ASP A 28 -7.03 -8.92 1.17
N ALA A 29 -6.98 -9.06 -0.16
CA ALA A 29 -5.75 -9.46 -0.85
C ALA A 29 -4.62 -8.44 -0.64
N LEU A 30 -4.91 -7.14 -0.71
CA LEU A 30 -3.91 -6.09 -0.44
C LEU A 30 -3.41 -6.13 1.01
N ARG A 31 -4.33 -6.34 1.96
CA ARG A 31 -4.02 -6.46 3.39
C ARG A 31 -3.04 -7.61 3.63
N SER A 32 -3.35 -8.80 3.13
CA SER A 32 -2.48 -9.98 3.30
C SER A 32 -1.10 -9.80 2.66
N ILE A 33 -1.03 -9.19 1.47
CA ILE A 33 0.26 -8.90 0.82
C ILE A 33 1.12 -7.99 1.71
N ASN A 34 0.51 -6.96 2.30
CA ASN A 34 1.24 -6.00 3.10
C ASN A 34 1.68 -6.59 4.45
N GLU A 35 0.87 -7.44 5.08
CA GLU A 35 1.25 -8.17 6.30
C GLU A 35 2.46 -9.08 6.06
N MET A 36 2.47 -9.83 4.96
CA MET A 36 3.62 -10.67 4.58
C MET A 36 4.88 -9.83 4.34
N GLU A 37 4.73 -8.68 3.68
CA GLU A 37 5.84 -7.74 3.45
C GLU A 37 6.41 -7.23 4.79
N ILE A 38 5.58 -6.77 5.73
CA ILE A 38 6.03 -6.29 7.05
C ILE A 38 6.78 -7.37 7.84
N VAL A 39 6.27 -8.61 7.87
CA VAL A 39 6.90 -9.73 8.58
C VAL A 39 8.28 -10.07 8.02
N SER A 40 8.49 -9.88 6.71
CA SER A 40 9.76 -10.18 6.05
C SER A 40 10.91 -9.21 6.41
N TRP A 41 10.65 -8.10 7.11
CA TRP A 41 11.63 -7.02 7.33
C TRP A 41 12.37 -7.07 8.67
N GLN A 42 12.71 -8.27 9.12
CA GLN A 42 13.35 -8.53 10.43
C GLN A 42 14.74 -7.89 10.64
N THR A 43 15.32 -7.20 9.67
CA THR A 43 16.72 -6.73 9.70
C THR A 43 16.93 -5.22 9.46
N SER A 44 15.94 -4.41 9.86
CA SER A 44 15.95 -2.93 9.96
C SER A 44 15.17 -2.19 8.87
N PRO A 45 13.88 -1.90 9.11
CA PRO A 45 13.17 -0.92 8.31
C PRO A 45 13.70 0.49 8.64
N LYS A 46 14.05 1.27 7.61
CA LYS A 46 14.11 2.74 7.79
C LYS A 46 12.72 3.17 8.28
N CYS A 47 12.64 3.89 9.41
CA CYS A 47 11.41 4.31 10.08
C CYS A 47 10.29 4.76 9.11
N GLU A 48 10.66 5.48 8.05
CA GLU A 48 9.71 5.99 7.05
C GLU A 48 9.06 4.89 6.20
N TYR A 49 9.73 3.80 5.87
CA TYR A 49 9.14 2.72 5.08
C TYR A 49 8.04 1.98 5.86
N THR A 50 8.30 1.64 7.13
CA THR A 50 7.28 1.06 8.02
C THR A 50 6.11 2.00 8.20
N ARG A 51 6.37 3.30 8.34
CA ARG A 51 5.31 4.31 8.39
C ARG A 51 4.43 4.28 7.15
N GLN A 52 5.02 4.26 5.95
CA GLN A 52 4.25 4.18 4.70
C GLN A 52 3.47 2.86 4.60
N ALA A 53 4.04 1.74 5.05
CA ALA A 53 3.35 0.45 5.09
C ALA A 53 2.18 0.44 6.07
N MET A 54 2.27 1.14 7.21
CA MET A 54 1.16 1.30 8.15
C MET A 54 0.07 2.19 7.58
N LEU A 55 0.42 3.32 6.95
CA LEU A 55 -0.56 4.19 6.27
C LEU A 55 -1.32 3.44 5.17
N PHE A 56 -0.62 2.59 4.42
CA PHE A 56 -1.24 1.71 3.45
C PHE A 56 -2.27 0.76 4.11
N MET A 57 -1.93 0.12 5.24
CA MET A 57 -2.87 -0.73 5.98
C MET A 57 -4.10 0.03 6.45
N THR A 58 -3.90 1.22 7.04
CA THR A 58 -5.00 2.06 7.50
C THR A 58 -5.95 2.40 6.34
N ALA A 59 -5.43 2.79 5.18
CA ALA A 59 -6.28 3.08 4.02
C ALA A 59 -7.04 1.84 3.51
N VAL A 60 -6.45 0.64 3.60
CA VAL A 60 -7.15 -0.62 3.29
C VAL A 60 -8.25 -0.92 4.29
N ASP A 61 -8.00 -0.70 5.58
CA ASP A 61 -9.00 -0.92 6.63
C ASP A 61 -10.16 0.09 6.53
N ASP A 62 -9.87 1.37 6.25
CA ASP A 62 -10.88 2.41 5.99
C ASP A 62 -11.78 2.04 4.80
N LEU A 63 -11.18 1.50 3.74
CA LEU A 63 -11.89 1.05 2.55
C LEU A 63 -12.83 -0.12 2.86
N ARG A 64 -12.37 -1.11 3.65
CA ARG A 64 -13.20 -2.25 4.10
C ARG A 64 -14.33 -1.78 5.00
N ASP A 65 -14.08 -0.85 5.91
CA ASP A 65 -15.10 -0.36 6.81
C ASP A 65 -16.16 0.48 6.08
N ALA A 66 -15.77 1.28 5.08
CA ALA A 66 -16.72 1.94 4.19
C ALA A 66 -17.53 0.95 3.34
N SER A 67 -16.87 -0.09 2.81
CA SER A 67 -17.51 -1.17 2.05
C SER A 67 -18.60 -1.89 2.87
N LYS A 68 -18.31 -2.26 4.13
CA LYS A 68 -19.27 -2.88 5.06
C LYS A 68 -20.50 -2.00 5.35
N ARG A 69 -20.34 -0.67 5.30
CA ARG A 69 -21.44 0.29 5.47
C ARG A 69 -22.20 0.56 4.17
N HIS A 70 -21.79 -0.05 3.06
CA HIS A 70 -22.26 0.25 1.70
C HIS A 70 -22.13 1.75 1.36
N ASP A 71 -21.03 2.35 1.79
CA ASP A 71 -20.72 3.77 1.64
C ASP A 71 -19.72 3.97 0.49
N ILE A 72 -20.22 4.03 -0.75
CA ILE A 72 -19.37 4.08 -1.95
C ILE A 72 -18.52 5.36 -2.03
N GLU A 73 -19.03 6.48 -1.51
CA GLU A 73 -18.27 7.73 -1.42
C GLU A 73 -17.10 7.58 -0.46
N GLY A 74 -17.34 6.98 0.71
CA GLY A 74 -16.29 6.61 1.67
C GLY A 74 -15.26 5.64 1.07
N VAL A 75 -15.70 4.63 0.32
CA VAL A 75 -14.80 3.71 -0.39
C VAL A 75 -13.93 4.48 -1.40
N GLY A 76 -14.52 5.40 -2.17
CA GLY A 76 -13.79 6.23 -3.14
C GLY A 76 -12.75 7.14 -2.49
N ALA A 77 -13.08 7.74 -1.34
CA ALA A 77 -12.15 8.54 -0.56
C ALA A 77 -10.98 7.69 -0.03
N ALA A 78 -11.26 6.54 0.57
CA ALA A 78 -10.24 5.61 1.07
C ALA A 78 -9.34 5.07 -0.05
N TYR A 79 -9.91 4.77 -1.22
CA TYR A 79 -9.14 4.37 -2.41
C TYR A 79 -8.16 5.46 -2.87
N SER A 80 -8.58 6.72 -2.86
CA SER A 80 -7.72 7.85 -3.22
C SER A 80 -6.54 7.99 -2.24
N THR A 81 -6.81 7.82 -0.94
CA THR A 81 -5.78 7.74 0.10
C THR A 81 -4.83 6.56 -0.14
N LEU A 82 -5.35 5.38 -0.44
CA LEU A 82 -4.55 4.18 -0.75
C LEU A 82 -3.59 4.43 -1.92
N VAL A 83 -4.07 4.99 -3.03
CA VAL A 83 -3.22 5.34 -4.18
C VAL A 83 -2.12 6.32 -3.80
N THR A 84 -2.45 7.32 -2.97
CA THR A 84 -1.47 8.29 -2.45
C THR A 84 -0.34 7.61 -1.67
N THR A 85 -0.65 6.62 -0.83
CA THR A 85 0.38 5.85 -0.11
C THR A 85 1.30 5.06 -1.05
N CYS A 86 0.76 4.53 -2.15
CA CYS A 86 1.58 3.85 -3.17
C CYS A 86 2.62 4.80 -3.76
N VAL A 87 2.21 6.03 -4.11
CA VAL A 87 3.09 7.05 -4.67
C VAL A 87 4.17 7.46 -3.67
N HIS A 88 3.80 7.74 -2.42
CA HIS A 88 4.74 8.15 -1.38
C HIS A 88 5.78 7.07 -1.05
N CYS A 89 5.34 5.83 -0.87
CA CYS A 89 6.21 4.70 -0.61
C CYS A 89 7.23 4.50 -1.75
N HIS A 90 6.77 4.61 -3.00
CA HIS A 90 7.64 4.45 -4.17
C HIS A 90 8.63 5.62 -4.34
N ALA A 91 8.19 6.85 -4.06
CA ALA A 91 9.09 8.01 -4.05
C ALA A 91 10.20 7.81 -3.01
N PHE A 92 9.84 7.43 -1.78
CA PHE A 92 10.80 7.15 -0.72
C PHE A 92 11.82 6.06 -1.10
N VAL A 93 11.36 4.92 -1.63
CA VAL A 93 12.24 3.82 -2.02
C VAL A 93 13.18 4.23 -3.16
N ARG A 94 12.69 4.98 -4.15
CA ARG A 94 13.51 5.51 -5.25
C ARG A 94 14.60 6.45 -4.72
N ASP A 95 14.24 7.38 -3.86
CA ASP A 95 15.15 8.39 -3.34
C ASP A 95 16.21 7.75 -2.42
N ALA A 96 15.80 6.80 -1.57
CA ALA A 96 16.70 6.02 -0.73
C ALA A 96 17.74 5.22 -1.53
N ARG A 97 17.36 4.65 -2.68
CA ARG A 97 18.30 3.99 -3.61
C ARG A 97 19.28 5.00 -4.22
N SER A 98 18.78 6.18 -4.60
CA SER A 98 19.62 7.23 -5.19
C SER A 98 20.70 7.75 -4.22
N VAL A 99 20.40 7.79 -2.91
CA VAL A 99 21.37 8.15 -1.87
C VAL A 99 22.39 7.03 -1.68
N SER A 100 21.93 5.77 -1.64
CA SER A 100 22.83 4.62 -1.49
C SER A 100 23.84 4.48 -2.63
N LEU A 101 23.47 4.86 -3.85
CA LEU A 101 24.37 4.84 -5.02
C LEU A 101 25.38 6.00 -5.02
N ARG A 102 25.16 7.05 -4.23
CA ARG A 102 26.03 8.23 -4.16
C ARG A 102 27.10 8.12 -3.07
N LEU A 103 26.95 7.20 -2.12
CA LEU A 103 27.95 6.97 -1.08
C LEU A 103 29.04 6.04 -1.63
N PRO A 104 30.34 6.39 -1.49
CA PRO A 104 31.41 5.46 -1.83
C PRO A 104 31.30 4.19 -0.96
N PRO A 105 31.73 3.02 -1.46
CA PRO A 105 31.70 1.79 -0.67
C PRO A 105 32.48 2.00 0.63
N SER A 106 31.91 1.54 1.74
CA SER A 106 32.58 1.56 3.05
C SER A 106 33.95 0.88 2.94
N PRO A 107 35.02 1.46 3.50
CA PRO A 107 36.32 0.81 3.50
C PRO A 107 36.19 -0.53 4.22
N SER A 108 36.52 -1.60 3.51
CA SER A 108 36.62 -2.95 4.06
C SER A 108 37.69 -2.96 5.15
N THR A 109 37.27 -3.16 6.40
CA THR A 109 38.14 -3.53 7.53
C THR A 109 38.63 -4.96 7.38
#